data_AF-A0A2E5Q330-F1
#
_entry.id   AF-A0A2E5Q330-F1
#
_cell.length_a   1.000
_cell.length_b   1.000
_cell.length_c   1.000
_cell.angle_alpha   90.00
_cell.angle_beta   90.00
_cell.angle_gamma   90.00
#
_symmetry.space_group_name_H-M   'P 1'
#
loop_
_entity.id
_entity.type
_entity.pdbx_description
1 polymer ?
#
loop_
_entity_poly.entity_id
_entity_poly.type
_entity_poly.pdbx_seq_one_letter_code
_entity_poly.pdbx_strand_id
1 'polypeptide(L)'
;MKILGIETSCDDTAAAVIEDGSKVLSNLVASQTNMHERYGGIIPEIASREHLNSIIPIINKSIDDAGISYKELDAIAVTNGPGLSGSLLIGVNVAKSLGYAWDKKVFGINHLEGHIYSAWLDDLFEDSKLDFPIACLIASGGHTDLIIMKGHLDYDVIARTRDDAAGEAFDKVARVLGLGFPGGPEIQKAATVEETSMQSFPRPSIKDSMDFSFSGLKTAVVRKAEADGFYPSGKIPPTSTQIAEYAFEFQDAVVDCLIDRTIEASNIYNCHGIILGGGVAANSHLRNKISEKSNVPVVIPKISFCTDNGAMIGAAAYHRFNEILSSDWDMDAIPNLSLT
;
A
#
# COMPACT_ATOMS: atom_id res chain seq x y z
N MET A 1 25.57 1.74 4.87
CA MET A 1 25.13 0.44 4.33
C MET A 1 24.22 0.68 3.15
N LYS A 2 24.45 0.04 2.00
CA LYS A 2 23.65 0.19 0.77
C LYS A 2 22.90 -1.11 0.46
N ILE A 3 21.58 -1.02 0.36
CA ILE A 3 20.70 -2.18 0.10
C ILE A 3 19.94 -1.96 -1.19
N LEU A 4 19.94 -2.97 -2.06
CA LEU A 4 19.04 -3.05 -3.23
C LEU A 4 17.70 -3.66 -2.79
N GLY A 5 16.63 -2.89 -2.78
CA GLY A 5 15.27 -3.38 -2.54
C GLY A 5 14.54 -3.71 -3.84
N ILE A 6 13.87 -4.86 -3.89
CA ILE A 6 13.12 -5.36 -5.05
C ILE A 6 11.67 -5.64 -4.63
N GLU A 7 10.71 -5.08 -5.37
CA GLU A 7 9.27 -5.28 -5.14
C GLU A 7 8.60 -5.77 -6.43
N THR A 8 7.89 -6.89 -6.34
CA THR A 8 7.16 -7.57 -7.43
C THR A 8 5.94 -8.34 -6.88
N SER A 9 5.30 -7.85 -5.82
CA SER A 9 4.20 -8.56 -5.16
C SER A 9 2.92 -8.59 -5.99
N CYS A 10 2.66 -7.55 -6.80
CA CYS A 10 1.39 -7.37 -7.49
C CYS A 10 1.55 -6.98 -8.96
N ASP A 11 1.39 -5.71 -9.31
CA ASP A 11 1.41 -5.18 -10.68
C ASP A 11 2.42 -4.03 -10.89
N ASP A 12 3.28 -3.76 -9.91
CA ASP A 12 4.40 -2.82 -10.05
C ASP A 12 5.72 -3.57 -9.95
N THR A 13 6.59 -3.44 -10.96
CA THR A 13 7.98 -3.90 -10.85
C THR A 13 8.83 -2.74 -10.36
N ALA A 14 9.39 -2.85 -9.16
CA ALA A 14 10.18 -1.78 -8.60
C ALA A 14 11.53 -2.23 -8.07
N ALA A 15 12.52 -1.34 -8.20
CA ALA A 15 13.82 -1.48 -7.56
C ALA A 15 14.30 -0.13 -7.03
N ALA A 16 14.99 -0.17 -5.90
CA ALA A 16 15.56 1.02 -5.26
C ALA A 16 16.90 0.68 -4.60
N VAL A 17 17.78 1.67 -4.52
CA VAL A 17 18.99 1.59 -3.68
C VAL A 17 18.81 2.53 -2.51
N ILE A 18 18.84 1.99 -1.30
CA ILE A 18 18.71 2.73 -0.04
C ILE A 18 20.05 2.73 0.70
N GLU A 19 20.43 3.90 1.23
CA GLU A 19 21.58 4.11 2.08
C GLU A 19 21.13 4.31 3.53
N ASP A 20 21.64 3.47 4.43
CA ASP A 20 21.43 3.55 5.88
C ASP A 20 19.97 3.58 6.33
N GLY A 21 19.10 2.88 5.59
CA GLY A 21 17.69 2.65 5.97
C GLY A 21 16.73 3.81 5.72
N SER A 22 17.25 5.02 5.49
CA SER A 22 16.46 6.24 5.28
C SER A 22 16.68 6.83 3.89
N LYS A 23 17.94 7.00 3.47
CA LYS A 23 18.27 7.83 2.31
C LYS A 23 18.06 7.07 1.00
N VAL A 24 17.19 7.60 0.14
CA VAL A 24 16.91 7.02 -1.18
C VAL A 24 17.94 7.50 -2.20
N LEU A 25 18.81 6.60 -2.69
CA LEU A 25 19.77 6.90 -3.76
C LEU A 25 19.13 6.76 -5.15
N SER A 26 18.21 5.82 -5.31
CA SER A 26 17.36 5.68 -6.49
C SER A 26 16.07 4.95 -6.12
N ASN A 27 15.00 5.21 -6.86
CA ASN A 27 13.73 4.49 -6.73
C ASN A 27 13.01 4.50 -8.08
N LEU A 28 12.87 3.33 -8.69
CA LEU A 28 12.23 3.15 -9.98
C LEU A 28 11.05 2.21 -9.87
N VAL A 29 9.97 2.58 -10.54
CA VAL A 29 8.74 1.79 -10.61
C VAL A 29 8.33 1.70 -12.08
N ALA A 30 8.25 0.47 -12.60
CA ALA A 30 7.60 0.17 -13.87
C ALA A 30 6.19 -0.32 -13.60
N SER A 31 5.23 0.59 -13.66
CA SER A 31 3.83 0.29 -13.37
C SER A 31 3.10 -0.35 -14.53
N GLN A 32 2.28 -1.36 -14.23
CA GLN A 32 1.53 -2.13 -15.20
C GLN A 32 0.07 -1.68 -15.34
N THR A 33 -0.34 -0.61 -14.64
CA THR A 33 -1.73 -0.14 -14.58
C THR A 33 -2.42 -0.07 -15.95
N ASN A 34 -1.78 0.53 -16.95
CA ASN A 34 -2.33 0.68 -18.31
C ASN A 34 -2.65 -0.66 -19.00
N MET A 35 -1.92 -1.74 -18.67
CA MET A 35 -2.17 -3.06 -19.24
C MET A 35 -3.40 -3.74 -18.64
N HIS A 36 -3.67 -3.46 -17.36
CA HIS A 36 -4.77 -4.03 -16.59
C HIS A 36 -6.06 -3.23 -16.72
N GLU A 37 -5.97 -1.95 -17.10
CA GLU A 37 -7.12 -1.05 -17.31
C GLU A 37 -8.20 -1.67 -18.22
N ARG A 38 -7.80 -2.29 -19.34
CA ARG A 38 -8.74 -2.92 -20.29
C ARG A 38 -9.53 -4.10 -19.70
N TYR A 39 -9.05 -4.67 -18.61
CA TYR A 39 -9.69 -5.76 -17.88
C TYR A 39 -10.46 -5.28 -16.64
N GLY A 40 -10.29 -4.00 -16.28
CA GLY A 40 -10.88 -3.39 -15.10
C GLY A 40 -10.30 -3.92 -13.78
N GLY A 41 -9.12 -4.55 -13.81
CA GLY A 41 -8.47 -5.12 -12.64
C GLY A 41 -7.26 -5.97 -13.02
N ILE A 42 -6.46 -6.32 -12.01
CA ILE A 42 -5.18 -7.01 -12.20
C ILE A 42 -5.39 -8.45 -12.66
N ILE A 43 -4.74 -8.82 -13.76
CA ILE A 43 -4.71 -10.19 -14.27
C ILE A 43 -3.38 -10.86 -13.88
N PRO A 44 -3.37 -11.85 -12.96
CA PRO A 44 -2.12 -12.37 -12.39
C PRO A 44 -1.09 -12.87 -13.41
N GLU A 45 -1.53 -13.59 -14.44
CA GLU A 45 -0.64 -14.11 -15.49
C GLU A 45 0.01 -12.99 -16.32
N ILE A 46 -0.74 -11.93 -16.60
CA ILE A 46 -0.19 -10.76 -17.33
C ILE A 46 0.83 -10.06 -16.43
N ALA A 47 0.51 -9.93 -15.15
CA ALA A 47 1.40 -9.25 -14.21
C ALA A 47 2.73 -9.98 -14.04
N SER A 48 2.68 -11.31 -13.84
CA SER A 48 3.88 -12.14 -13.77
C SER A 48 4.74 -12.02 -15.03
N ARG A 49 4.16 -12.07 -16.24
CA ARG A 49 4.94 -11.92 -17.47
C ARG A 49 5.64 -10.58 -17.58
N GLU A 50 5.00 -9.51 -17.12
CA GLU A 50 5.62 -8.19 -17.21
C GLU A 50 6.71 -7.97 -16.18
N HIS A 51 6.60 -8.53 -14.97
CA HIS A 51 7.74 -8.57 -14.05
C HIS A 51 8.95 -9.24 -14.68
N LEU A 52 8.76 -10.35 -15.41
CA LEU A 52 9.85 -11.05 -16.10
C LEU A 52 10.56 -10.15 -17.13
N ASN A 53 9.80 -9.32 -17.85
CA ASN A 53 10.34 -8.40 -18.86
C ASN A 53 11.09 -7.21 -18.23
N SER A 54 10.56 -6.68 -17.13
CA SER A 54 10.95 -5.38 -16.59
C SER A 54 11.98 -5.46 -15.45
N ILE A 55 12.07 -6.59 -14.73
CA ILE A 55 12.87 -6.67 -13.49
C ILE A 55 14.36 -6.40 -13.70
N ILE A 56 15.00 -7.00 -14.71
CA ILE A 56 16.43 -6.78 -14.98
C ILE A 56 16.70 -5.34 -15.46
N PRO A 57 15.95 -4.79 -16.45
CA PRO A 57 16.09 -3.38 -16.81
C PRO A 57 15.94 -2.41 -15.63
N ILE A 58 14.95 -2.65 -14.75
CA ILE A 58 14.68 -1.78 -13.60
C ILE A 58 15.79 -1.85 -12.56
N ILE A 59 16.30 -3.05 -12.24
CA ILE A 59 17.44 -3.21 -11.32
C ILE A 59 18.68 -2.50 -11.86
N ASN A 60 19.05 -2.74 -13.13
CA ASN A 60 20.22 -2.11 -13.73
C ASN A 60 20.11 -0.58 -13.69
N LYS A 61 18.96 -0.05 -14.12
CA LYS A 61 18.73 1.39 -14.11
C LYS A 61 18.73 1.97 -12.69
N SER A 62 18.23 1.24 -11.69
CA SER A 62 18.24 1.68 -10.29
C SER A 62 19.67 1.78 -9.75
N ILE A 63 20.54 0.82 -10.07
CA ILE A 63 21.96 0.87 -9.69
C ILE A 63 22.67 2.03 -10.41
N ASP A 64 22.41 2.21 -11.70
CA ASP A 64 22.99 3.30 -12.50
C ASP A 64 22.55 4.68 -11.99
N ASP A 65 21.25 4.87 -11.73
CA ASP A 65 20.69 6.13 -11.21
C ASP A 65 21.21 6.45 -9.80
N ALA A 66 21.53 5.43 -9.00
CA ALA A 66 22.18 5.59 -7.70
C ALA A 66 23.66 5.98 -7.82
N GLY A 67 24.26 5.87 -9.01
CA GLY A 67 25.65 6.23 -9.27
C GLY A 67 26.67 5.30 -8.60
N ILE A 68 26.31 4.03 -8.36
CA ILE A 68 27.17 3.06 -7.68
C ILE A 68 27.44 1.83 -8.56
N SER A 69 28.48 1.08 -8.22
CA SER A 69 28.65 -0.30 -8.72
C SER A 69 27.87 -1.29 -7.85
N TYR A 70 27.36 -2.38 -8.42
CA TYR A 70 26.78 -3.50 -7.65
C TYR A 70 27.72 -4.05 -6.56
N LYS A 71 29.04 -3.85 -6.73
CA LYS A 71 30.05 -4.24 -5.73
C LYS A 71 29.92 -3.47 -4.42
N GLU A 72 29.39 -2.25 -4.46
CA GLU A 72 29.17 -1.38 -3.31
C GLU A 72 27.88 -1.70 -2.55
N LEU A 73 27.03 -2.60 -3.06
CA LEU A 73 25.87 -3.09 -2.32
C LEU A 73 26.33 -3.99 -1.17
N ASP A 74 25.70 -3.88 -0.01
CA ASP A 74 25.92 -4.75 1.13
C ASP A 74 24.93 -5.94 1.13
N ALA A 75 23.72 -5.73 0.59
CA ALA A 75 22.68 -6.75 0.50
C ALA A 75 21.65 -6.50 -0.60
N ILE A 76 20.85 -7.53 -0.86
CA ILE A 76 19.66 -7.52 -1.69
C ILE A 76 18.46 -7.92 -0.83
N ALA A 77 17.45 -7.07 -0.82
CA ALA A 77 16.18 -7.27 -0.15
C ALA A 77 15.11 -7.52 -1.22
N VAL A 78 14.20 -8.45 -0.95
CA VAL A 78 13.10 -8.72 -1.89
C VAL A 78 11.81 -9.02 -1.16
N THR A 79 10.70 -8.55 -1.70
CA THR A 79 9.38 -8.94 -1.21
C THR A 79 9.16 -10.43 -1.44
N ASN A 80 9.00 -11.20 -0.35
CA ASN A 80 8.68 -12.63 -0.43
C ASN A 80 7.23 -12.95 -0.06
N GLY A 81 6.45 -11.93 0.30
CA GLY A 81 5.00 -12.01 0.49
C GLY A 81 4.48 -10.92 1.43
N PRO A 82 3.16 -10.80 1.61
CA PRO A 82 2.11 -11.43 0.80
C PRO A 82 2.05 -10.86 -0.62
N GLY A 83 1.31 -11.52 -1.53
CA GLY A 83 1.18 -11.08 -2.92
C GLY A 83 0.80 -12.20 -3.90
N LEU A 84 0.80 -11.88 -5.20
CA LEU A 84 0.54 -12.83 -6.27
C LEU A 84 1.71 -13.80 -6.41
N SER A 85 1.45 -15.10 -6.28
CA SER A 85 2.49 -16.15 -6.28
C SER A 85 3.43 -16.08 -7.47
N GLY A 86 2.89 -15.95 -8.69
CA GLY A 86 3.68 -15.86 -9.92
C GLY A 86 4.58 -14.61 -9.96
N SER A 87 4.08 -13.48 -9.46
CA SER A 87 4.82 -12.22 -9.40
C SER A 87 5.94 -12.28 -8.34
N LEU A 88 5.64 -12.75 -7.13
CA LEU A 88 6.62 -12.93 -6.04
C LEU A 88 7.77 -13.85 -6.43
N LEU A 89 7.46 -14.97 -7.11
CA LEU A 89 8.47 -15.95 -7.54
C LEU A 89 9.53 -15.30 -8.44
N ILE A 90 9.17 -14.32 -9.26
CA ILE A 90 10.12 -13.66 -10.16
C ILE A 90 11.12 -12.83 -9.35
N GLY A 91 10.62 -11.98 -8.45
CA GLY A 91 11.47 -11.21 -7.54
C GLY A 91 12.40 -12.10 -6.72
N VAL A 92 11.84 -13.08 -6.02
CA VAL A 92 12.59 -14.02 -5.15
C VAL A 92 13.71 -14.72 -5.91
N ASN A 93 13.42 -15.28 -7.09
CA ASN A 93 14.43 -16.00 -7.87
C ASN A 93 15.51 -15.08 -8.44
N VAL A 94 15.15 -13.87 -8.88
CA VAL A 94 16.13 -12.88 -9.36
C VAL A 94 17.02 -12.42 -8.22
N ALA A 95 16.46 -12.08 -7.05
CA ALA A 95 17.22 -11.66 -5.89
C ALA A 95 18.23 -12.73 -5.44
N LYS A 96 17.81 -14.00 -5.35
CA LYS A 96 18.70 -15.12 -5.05
C LYS A 96 19.81 -15.29 -6.10
N SER A 97 19.45 -15.21 -7.38
CA SER A 97 20.41 -15.36 -8.48
C SER A 97 21.48 -14.26 -8.47
N LEU A 98 21.05 -13.01 -8.27
CA LEU A 98 21.95 -11.86 -8.15
C LEU A 98 22.81 -11.96 -6.89
N GLY A 99 22.22 -12.31 -5.75
CA GLY A 99 22.95 -12.47 -4.50
C GLY A 99 24.03 -13.53 -4.60
N TYR A 100 23.73 -14.67 -5.24
CA TYR A 100 24.72 -15.72 -5.48
C TYR A 100 25.82 -15.26 -6.44
N ALA A 101 25.45 -14.60 -7.54
CA ALA A 101 26.42 -14.15 -8.55
C ALA A 101 27.31 -12.99 -8.08
N TRP A 102 26.79 -12.12 -7.20
CA TRP A 102 27.50 -10.93 -6.70
C TRP A 102 28.10 -11.12 -5.31
N ASP A 103 27.96 -12.31 -4.72
CA ASP A 103 28.38 -12.63 -3.36
C ASP A 103 27.80 -11.65 -2.33
N LYS A 104 26.47 -11.47 -2.38
CA LYS A 104 25.71 -10.55 -1.52
C LYS A 104 24.72 -11.31 -0.64
N LYS A 105 24.46 -10.75 0.55
CA LYS A 105 23.39 -11.24 1.41
C LYS A 105 22.03 -11.04 0.74
N VAL A 106 21.13 -12.02 0.89
CA VAL A 106 19.76 -11.97 0.39
C VAL A 106 18.80 -12.30 1.51
N PHE A 107 17.72 -11.52 1.65
CA PHE A 107 16.67 -11.79 2.62
C PHE A 107 15.30 -11.32 2.12
N GLY A 108 14.28 -12.00 2.62
CA GLY A 108 12.88 -11.75 2.32
C GLY A 108 12.29 -10.71 3.24
N ILE A 109 11.48 -9.82 2.68
CA ILE A 109 10.78 -8.77 3.39
C ILE A 109 9.29 -8.97 3.22
N ASN A 110 8.56 -8.83 4.33
CA ASN A 110 7.10 -8.79 4.27
C ASN A 110 6.67 -7.47 3.60
N HIS A 111 5.82 -7.55 2.57
CA HIS A 111 5.30 -6.41 1.83
C HIS A 111 4.65 -5.34 2.75
N LEU A 112 3.89 -5.78 3.75
CA LEU A 112 3.23 -4.90 4.72
C LEU A 112 4.24 -4.22 5.65
N GLU A 113 5.28 -4.95 6.05
CA GLU A 113 6.41 -4.37 6.79
C GLU A 113 7.10 -3.29 5.97
N GLY A 114 7.28 -3.51 4.66
CA GLY A 114 7.72 -2.49 3.71
C GLY A 114 6.89 -1.21 3.81
N HIS A 115 5.56 -1.32 3.70
CA HIS A 115 4.67 -0.15 3.84
C HIS A 115 4.81 0.57 5.17
N ILE A 116 5.05 -0.12 6.29
CA ILE A 116 5.32 0.53 7.59
C ILE A 116 6.64 1.31 7.50
N TYR A 117 7.70 0.69 7.02
CA TYR A 117 9.03 1.30 6.93
C TYR A 117 9.16 2.39 5.87
N SER A 118 8.19 2.56 4.99
CA SER A 118 8.12 3.74 4.12
C SER A 118 8.11 5.07 4.89
N ALA A 119 7.69 5.05 6.16
CA ALA A 119 7.73 6.21 7.05
C ALA A 119 9.16 6.63 7.47
N TRP A 120 10.16 5.76 7.32
CA TRP A 120 11.56 6.04 7.62
C TRP A 120 12.34 6.62 6.43
N LEU A 121 11.75 6.65 5.25
CA LEU A 121 12.41 7.16 4.05
C LEU A 121 12.54 8.69 4.09
N ASP A 122 13.68 9.18 3.59
CA ASP A 122 14.03 10.61 3.53
C ASP A 122 13.91 11.34 4.89
N ASP A 123 14.38 10.68 5.96
CA ASP A 123 14.47 11.19 7.34
C ASP A 123 13.12 11.62 7.96
N LEU A 124 12.00 11.22 7.32
CA LEU A 124 10.66 11.64 7.70
C LEU A 124 10.30 11.26 9.13
N PHE A 125 10.67 10.06 9.56
CA PHE A 125 10.43 9.59 10.92
C PHE A 125 11.27 10.37 11.94
N GLU A 126 12.53 10.64 11.64
CA GLU A 126 13.46 11.32 12.53
C GLU A 126 13.04 12.78 12.75
N ASP A 127 12.58 13.43 11.69
CA ASP A 127 11.99 14.77 11.74
C ASP A 127 10.69 14.82 12.56
N SER A 128 9.91 13.74 12.55
CA SER A 128 8.64 13.65 13.27
C SER A 128 8.79 13.52 14.79
N LYS A 129 9.95 13.08 15.27
CA LYS A 129 10.24 12.81 16.69
C LYS A 129 9.23 11.86 17.36
N LEU A 130 8.68 10.94 16.58
CA LEU A 130 7.81 9.89 17.10
C LEU A 130 8.59 8.93 18.01
N ASP A 131 7.87 8.34 18.96
CA ASP A 131 8.38 7.27 19.83
C ASP A 131 7.41 6.07 19.78
N PHE A 132 7.86 4.91 20.22
CA PHE A 132 7.02 3.73 20.31
C PHE A 132 6.16 3.73 21.59
N PRO A 133 4.96 3.13 21.59
CA PRO A 133 4.33 2.41 20.48
C PRO A 133 3.66 3.34 19.46
N ILE A 134 3.49 2.85 18.23
CA ILE A 134 2.92 3.58 17.10
C ILE A 134 1.78 2.79 16.48
N ALA A 135 0.69 3.46 16.11
CA ALA A 135 -0.39 2.84 15.35
C ALA A 135 -0.11 2.97 13.84
N CYS A 136 -0.01 1.85 13.14
CA CYS A 136 0.23 1.79 11.71
C CYS A 136 -1.06 1.37 11.01
N LEU A 137 -1.65 2.26 10.22
CA LEU A 137 -2.75 1.92 9.31
C LEU A 137 -2.17 1.66 7.92
N ILE A 138 -2.27 0.42 7.44
CA ILE A 138 -1.95 0.05 6.07
C ILE A 138 -3.26 -0.10 5.31
N ALA A 139 -3.49 0.75 4.32
CA ALA A 139 -4.66 0.67 3.44
C ALA A 139 -4.21 0.67 1.97
N SER A 140 -4.32 -0.46 1.31
CA SER A 140 -3.93 -0.66 -0.10
C SER A 140 -5.06 -1.32 -0.90
N GLY A 141 -4.77 -1.72 -2.14
CA GLY A 141 -5.72 -2.46 -2.98
C GLY A 141 -6.11 -3.82 -2.39
N GLY A 142 -5.18 -4.49 -1.70
CA GLY A 142 -5.38 -5.85 -1.17
C GLY A 142 -5.39 -5.94 0.36
N HIS A 143 -5.04 -4.87 1.08
CA HIS A 143 -4.89 -4.89 2.52
C HIS A 143 -5.59 -3.71 3.18
N THR A 144 -6.15 -3.96 4.36
CA THR A 144 -6.60 -2.90 5.27
C THR A 144 -6.38 -3.44 6.67
N ASP A 145 -5.23 -3.08 7.23
CA ASP A 145 -4.70 -3.65 8.45
C ASP A 145 -4.32 -2.51 9.40
N LEU A 146 -4.65 -2.71 10.68
CA LEU A 146 -4.29 -1.80 11.76
C LEU A 146 -3.37 -2.55 12.72
N ILE A 147 -2.16 -2.04 12.82
CA ILE A 147 -1.04 -2.71 13.50
C ILE A 147 -0.52 -1.77 14.58
N ILE A 148 -0.18 -2.33 15.75
CA ILE A 148 0.56 -1.60 16.78
C ILE A 148 2.01 -2.05 16.72
N MET A 149 2.89 -1.12 16.41
CA MET A 149 4.34 -1.33 16.40
C MET A 149 4.89 -0.88 17.75
N LYS A 150 5.36 -1.81 18.58
CA LYS A 150 5.89 -1.53 19.94
C LYS A 150 7.38 -1.20 19.95
N GLY A 151 8.05 -1.51 18.85
CA GLY A 151 9.46 -1.29 18.59
C GLY A 151 9.75 -1.72 17.16
N HIS A 152 10.99 -1.54 16.70
CA HIS A 152 11.41 -2.11 15.43
C HIS A 152 11.18 -3.62 15.43
N LEU A 153 10.53 -4.12 14.35
CA LEU A 153 10.24 -5.54 14.12
C LEU A 153 9.31 -6.19 15.17
N ASP A 154 8.67 -5.41 16.05
CA ASP A 154 7.71 -5.89 17.05
C ASP A 154 6.30 -5.37 16.74
N TYR A 155 5.46 -6.26 16.19
CA TYR A 155 4.15 -5.95 15.64
C TYR A 155 3.03 -6.75 16.32
N ASP A 156 1.95 -6.06 16.68
CA ASP A 156 0.66 -6.68 17.00
C ASP A 156 -0.37 -6.28 15.94
N VAL A 157 -0.92 -7.23 15.18
CA VAL A 157 -2.05 -6.96 14.28
C VAL A 157 -3.34 -6.89 15.11
N ILE A 158 -3.95 -5.71 15.21
CA ILE A 158 -5.13 -5.46 16.05
C ILE A 158 -6.43 -5.61 15.28
N ALA A 159 -6.43 -5.19 14.02
CA ALA A 159 -7.60 -5.28 13.17
C ALA A 159 -7.21 -5.51 11.71
N ARG A 160 -8.10 -6.17 10.98
CA ARG A 160 -8.01 -6.32 9.52
C ARG A 160 -9.37 -6.25 8.87
N THR A 161 -9.41 -6.04 7.56
CA THR A 161 -10.67 -6.21 6.83
C THR A 161 -11.14 -7.67 6.88
N ARG A 162 -12.45 -7.87 7.03
CA ARG A 162 -13.09 -9.19 6.93
C ARG A 162 -13.58 -9.52 5.53
N ASP A 163 -13.64 -8.52 4.67
CA ASP A 163 -14.16 -8.63 3.31
C ASP A 163 -13.27 -7.89 2.30
N ASP A 164 -13.79 -6.84 1.65
CA ASP A 164 -13.04 -6.06 0.68
C ASP A 164 -11.99 -5.22 1.42
N ALA A 165 -10.81 -5.03 0.83
CA ALA A 165 -9.90 -3.97 1.26
C ALA A 165 -10.45 -2.59 0.84
N ALA A 166 -9.99 -1.54 1.51
CA ALA A 166 -10.40 -0.16 1.20
C ALA A 166 -10.13 0.19 -0.28
N GLY A 167 -8.95 -0.14 -0.81
CA GLY A 167 -8.61 0.12 -2.21
C GLY A 167 -9.50 -0.66 -3.19
N GLU A 168 -9.80 -1.92 -2.91
CA GLU A 168 -10.75 -2.71 -3.72
C GLU A 168 -12.15 -2.07 -3.73
N ALA A 169 -12.61 -1.56 -2.59
CA ALA A 169 -13.88 -0.84 -2.53
C ALA A 169 -13.87 0.41 -3.43
N PHE A 170 -12.77 1.18 -3.44
CA PHE A 170 -12.58 2.31 -4.36
C PHE A 170 -12.65 1.88 -5.82
N ASP A 171 -11.92 0.84 -6.22
CA ASP A 171 -11.90 0.31 -7.59
C ASP A 171 -13.29 -0.14 -8.05
N LYS A 172 -14.03 -0.77 -7.14
CA LYS A 172 -15.38 -1.25 -7.46
C LYS A 172 -16.37 -0.10 -7.63
N VAL A 173 -16.34 0.89 -6.74
CA VAL A 173 -17.24 2.05 -6.84
C VAL A 173 -16.90 2.92 -8.04
N ALA A 174 -15.61 3.11 -8.36
CA ALA A 174 -15.20 3.78 -9.59
C ALA A 174 -15.80 3.11 -10.83
N ARG A 175 -15.84 1.78 -10.87
CA ARG A 175 -16.50 1.04 -11.96
C ARG A 175 -18.01 1.27 -12.02
N VAL A 176 -18.69 1.35 -10.88
CA VAL A 176 -20.14 1.65 -10.81
C VAL A 176 -20.44 3.04 -11.37
N LEU A 177 -19.55 4.01 -11.10
CA LEU A 177 -19.67 5.38 -11.58
C LEU A 177 -19.12 5.61 -13.00
N GLY A 178 -18.54 4.58 -13.63
CA GLY A 178 -17.97 4.68 -14.97
C GLY A 178 -16.65 5.47 -15.05
N LEU A 179 -15.90 5.54 -13.94
CA LEU A 179 -14.67 6.33 -13.81
C LEU A 179 -13.39 5.59 -14.26
N GLY A 180 -13.46 4.27 -14.49
CA GLY A 180 -12.31 3.48 -14.94
C GLY A 180 -11.49 2.85 -13.81
N PHE A 181 -10.24 2.51 -14.10
CA PHE A 181 -9.27 1.87 -13.20
C PHE A 181 -7.90 2.56 -13.37
N PRO A 182 -7.16 2.87 -12.28
CA PRO A 182 -7.43 2.55 -10.89
C PRO A 182 -8.45 3.51 -10.27
N GLY A 183 -9.33 3.00 -9.42
CA GLY A 183 -10.50 3.73 -8.94
C GLY A 183 -10.24 4.75 -7.86
N GLY A 184 -9.25 4.52 -6.98
CA GLY A 184 -8.91 5.45 -5.90
C GLY A 184 -8.64 6.89 -6.38
N PRO A 185 -7.67 7.10 -7.30
CA PRO A 185 -7.39 8.43 -7.84
C PRO A 185 -8.58 9.06 -8.58
N GLU A 186 -9.36 8.26 -9.32
CA GLU A 186 -10.49 8.79 -10.10
C GLU A 186 -11.67 9.19 -9.22
N ILE A 187 -11.96 8.43 -8.15
CA ILE A 187 -12.94 8.82 -7.13
C ILE A 187 -12.52 10.12 -6.46
N GLN A 188 -11.26 10.26 -6.07
CA GLN A 188 -10.78 11.50 -5.46
C GLN A 188 -10.92 12.69 -6.40
N LYS A 189 -10.59 12.54 -7.68
CA LYS A 189 -10.77 13.60 -8.69
C LYS A 189 -12.24 13.97 -8.88
N ALA A 190 -13.14 13.00 -8.81
CA ALA A 190 -14.58 13.21 -8.95
C ALA A 190 -15.22 13.87 -7.72
N ALA A 191 -14.71 13.59 -6.51
CA ALA A 191 -15.19 14.07 -5.22
C ALA A 191 -14.93 15.58 -4.99
N THR A 192 -15.54 16.42 -5.82
CA THR A 192 -15.31 17.89 -5.87
C THR A 192 -16.27 18.72 -5.01
N VAL A 193 -17.26 18.08 -4.37
CA VAL A 193 -18.30 18.77 -3.58
C VAL A 193 -18.22 18.27 -2.14
N GLU A 194 -17.83 19.14 -1.21
CA GLU A 194 -17.57 18.77 0.20
C GLU A 194 -18.82 18.64 1.08
N GLU A 195 -19.95 19.18 0.64
CA GLU A 195 -21.24 19.04 1.34
C GLU A 195 -22.33 18.89 0.30
N THR A 196 -22.81 17.66 0.13
CA THR A 196 -23.85 17.34 -0.84
C THR A 196 -25.21 17.29 -0.14
N SER A 197 -26.28 17.60 -0.86
CA SER A 197 -27.65 17.39 -0.37
C SER A 197 -28.08 15.91 -0.35
N MET A 198 -27.13 15.00 -0.61
CA MET A 198 -27.39 13.58 -0.74
C MET A 198 -27.53 12.91 0.64
N GLN A 199 -28.34 11.86 0.70
CA GLN A 199 -28.38 10.99 1.86
C GLN A 199 -27.04 10.25 2.03
N SER A 200 -26.42 10.37 3.20
CA SER A 200 -25.11 9.79 3.47
C SER A 200 -25.08 8.25 3.35
N PHE A 201 -23.98 7.74 2.79
CA PHE A 201 -23.71 6.30 2.75
C PHE A 201 -23.37 5.74 4.15
N PRO A 202 -23.65 4.45 4.41
CA PRO A 202 -23.37 3.86 5.72
C PRO A 202 -21.87 3.87 6.02
N ARG A 203 -21.50 4.13 7.27
CA ARG A 203 -20.14 3.89 7.80
C ARG A 203 -20.15 2.55 8.54
N PRO A 204 -19.76 1.43 7.89
CA PRO A 204 -19.92 0.11 8.49
C PRO A 204 -19.10 -0.01 9.77
N SER A 205 -19.69 -0.61 10.79
CA SER A 205 -19.00 -0.95 12.03
C SER A 205 -19.32 -2.39 12.40
N ILE A 206 -18.33 -3.08 12.94
CA ILE A 206 -18.47 -4.44 13.42
C ILE A 206 -18.64 -4.38 14.94
N LYS A 207 -19.70 -5.00 15.43
CA LYS A 207 -19.95 -5.06 16.87
C LYS A 207 -18.82 -5.82 17.58
N ASP A 208 -18.34 -5.28 18.70
CA ASP A 208 -17.34 -5.91 19.56
C ASP A 208 -16.00 -6.22 18.85
N SER A 209 -15.64 -5.45 17.81
CA SER A 209 -14.40 -5.62 17.07
C SER A 209 -13.93 -4.32 16.41
N MET A 210 -12.60 -4.15 16.30
CA MET A 210 -11.98 -3.05 15.56
C MET A 210 -11.80 -3.37 14.06
N ASP A 211 -12.18 -4.57 13.62
CA ASP A 211 -12.06 -5.00 12.23
C ASP A 211 -12.82 -4.08 11.25
N PHE A 212 -12.34 -4.07 10.01
CA PHE A 212 -12.93 -3.31 8.91
C PHE A 212 -13.90 -4.17 8.08
N SER A 213 -14.86 -3.51 7.44
CA SER A 213 -15.75 -4.11 6.44
C SER A 213 -16.24 -3.03 5.48
N PHE A 214 -16.02 -3.25 4.18
CA PHE A 214 -16.41 -2.30 3.13
C PHE A 214 -17.39 -2.91 2.12
N SER A 215 -17.60 -4.23 2.12
CA SER A 215 -18.52 -4.91 1.20
C SER A 215 -19.97 -4.40 1.31
N GLY A 216 -20.42 -4.07 2.53
CA GLY A 216 -21.75 -3.50 2.80
C GLY A 216 -21.90 -2.08 2.26
N LEU A 217 -20.85 -1.25 2.41
CA LEU A 217 -20.79 0.10 1.85
C LEU A 217 -20.84 0.06 0.32
N LYS A 218 -20.00 -0.77 -0.31
CA LYS A 218 -20.06 -1.08 -1.75
C LYS A 218 -21.48 -1.43 -2.19
N THR A 219 -22.14 -2.35 -1.46
CA THR A 219 -23.50 -2.80 -1.80
C THR A 219 -24.51 -1.67 -1.70
N ALA A 220 -24.38 -0.77 -0.73
CA ALA A 220 -25.25 0.40 -0.58
C ALA A 220 -25.12 1.36 -1.77
N VAL A 221 -23.89 1.63 -2.22
CA VAL A 221 -23.63 2.45 -3.42
C VAL A 221 -24.27 1.81 -4.66
N VAL A 222 -24.04 0.51 -4.88
CA VAL A 222 -24.62 -0.23 -6.03
C VAL A 222 -26.14 -0.14 -6.03
N ARG A 223 -26.80 -0.41 -4.91
CA ARG A 223 -28.26 -0.36 -4.81
C ARG A 223 -28.82 1.03 -5.06
N LYS A 224 -28.12 2.08 -4.62
CA LYS A 224 -28.53 3.46 -4.88
C LYS A 224 -28.37 3.81 -6.36
N ALA A 225 -27.27 3.39 -6.98
CA ALA A 225 -27.02 3.55 -8.42
C ALA A 225 -28.05 2.80 -9.29
N GLU A 226 -28.50 1.62 -8.85
CA GLU A 226 -29.60 0.87 -9.47
C GLU A 226 -30.94 1.62 -9.34
N ALA A 227 -31.24 2.14 -8.15
CA ALA A 227 -32.46 2.92 -7.91
C ALA A 227 -32.50 4.22 -8.73
N ASP A 228 -31.34 4.86 -8.94
CA ASP A 228 -31.19 6.06 -9.77
C ASP A 228 -31.10 5.74 -11.28
N GLY A 229 -31.07 4.45 -11.65
CA GLY A 229 -31.26 3.96 -13.01
C GLY A 229 -30.04 3.98 -13.92
N PHE A 230 -28.84 4.24 -13.38
CA PHE A 230 -27.60 4.29 -14.18
C PHE A 230 -26.71 3.04 -14.04
N TYR A 231 -27.04 2.13 -13.13
CA TYR A 231 -26.36 0.83 -12.97
C TYR A 231 -27.34 -0.36 -12.97
N PRO A 232 -26.97 -1.55 -13.53
CA PRO A 232 -25.82 -1.79 -14.39
C PRO A 232 -26.03 -1.11 -15.75
N SER A 233 -24.99 -0.45 -16.28
CA SER A 233 -24.95 0.31 -17.55
C SER A 233 -26.34 0.53 -18.19
N GLY A 234 -27.15 1.38 -17.54
CA GLY A 234 -28.51 1.68 -17.99
C GLY A 234 -28.52 2.53 -19.27
N LYS A 235 -29.70 2.82 -19.80
CA LYS A 235 -29.85 3.68 -21.00
C LYS A 235 -29.37 5.13 -20.77
N ILE A 236 -29.19 5.56 -19.52
CA ILE A 236 -28.84 6.94 -19.13
C ILE A 236 -27.58 6.88 -18.24
N PRO A 237 -26.44 7.45 -18.67
CA PRO A 237 -25.26 7.58 -17.83
C PRO A 237 -25.50 8.57 -16.67
N PRO A 238 -24.80 8.44 -15.54
CA PRO A 238 -24.94 9.40 -14.45
C PRO A 238 -24.45 10.79 -14.90
N THR A 239 -25.09 11.83 -14.37
CA THR A 239 -24.64 13.22 -14.57
C THR A 239 -23.34 13.49 -13.82
N SER A 240 -22.59 14.52 -14.20
CA SER A 240 -21.37 14.92 -13.49
C SER A 240 -21.63 15.26 -12.02
N THR A 241 -22.77 15.86 -11.70
CA THR A 241 -23.18 16.14 -10.33
C THR A 241 -23.39 14.85 -9.54
N GLN A 242 -24.13 13.88 -10.09
CA GLN A 242 -24.32 12.58 -9.42
C GLN A 242 -22.99 11.85 -9.19
N ILE A 243 -22.10 11.86 -10.18
CA ILE A 243 -20.77 11.27 -10.03
C ILE A 243 -20.01 11.93 -8.86
N ALA A 244 -20.01 13.26 -8.79
CA ALA A 244 -19.32 13.99 -7.73
C ALA A 244 -19.93 13.72 -6.34
N GLU A 245 -21.26 13.68 -6.24
CA GLU A 245 -21.96 13.41 -4.99
C GLU A 245 -21.69 11.99 -4.48
N TYR A 246 -21.81 10.99 -5.35
CA TYR A 246 -21.52 9.61 -4.99
C TYR A 246 -20.05 9.41 -4.62
N ALA A 247 -19.13 9.99 -5.40
CA ALA A 247 -17.70 9.88 -5.15
C ALA A 247 -17.31 10.49 -3.80
N PHE A 248 -17.83 11.68 -3.47
CA PHE A 248 -17.57 12.32 -2.19
C PHE A 248 -18.15 11.54 -1.01
N GLU A 249 -19.45 11.22 -1.02
CA GLU A 249 -20.09 10.52 0.11
C GLU A 249 -19.48 9.13 0.35
N PHE A 250 -19.10 8.42 -0.72
CA PHE A 250 -18.42 7.14 -0.61
C PHE A 250 -17.00 7.30 -0.04
N GLN A 251 -16.21 8.23 -0.59
CA GLN A 251 -14.85 8.49 -0.11
C GLN A 251 -14.87 8.89 1.37
N ASP A 252 -15.78 9.80 1.75
CA ASP A 252 -15.92 10.26 3.13
C ASP A 252 -16.30 9.13 4.08
N ALA A 253 -17.22 8.24 3.67
CA ALA A 253 -17.59 7.08 4.47
C ALA A 253 -16.43 6.09 4.69
N VAL A 254 -15.64 5.79 3.65
CA VAL A 254 -14.45 4.92 3.79
C VAL A 254 -13.42 5.59 4.71
N VAL A 255 -13.13 6.86 4.48
CA VAL A 255 -12.14 7.63 5.25
C VAL A 255 -12.53 7.73 6.73
N ASP A 256 -13.80 7.99 7.05
CA ASP A 256 -14.29 7.99 8.43
C ASP A 256 -14.06 6.65 9.12
N CYS A 257 -14.39 5.54 8.45
CA CYS A 257 -14.19 4.20 9.03
C CYS A 257 -12.73 3.91 9.34
N LEU A 258 -11.82 4.32 8.45
CA LEU A 258 -10.37 4.17 8.63
C LEU A 258 -9.86 5.02 9.80
N ILE A 259 -10.26 6.29 9.85
CA ILE A 259 -9.81 7.24 10.87
C ILE A 259 -10.33 6.85 12.26
N ASP A 260 -11.63 6.58 12.37
CA ASP A 260 -12.26 6.33 13.67
C ASP A 260 -11.60 5.12 14.36
N ARG A 261 -11.31 4.04 13.61
CA ARG A 261 -10.60 2.86 14.15
C ARG A 261 -9.15 3.13 14.47
N THR A 262 -8.45 3.89 13.62
CA THR A 262 -7.03 4.21 13.85
C THR A 262 -6.87 5.07 15.10
N ILE A 263 -7.72 6.07 15.29
CA ILE A 263 -7.71 6.92 16.49
C ILE A 263 -8.13 6.13 17.73
N GLU A 264 -9.15 5.29 17.63
CA GLU A 264 -9.59 4.41 18.72
C GLU A 264 -8.43 3.50 19.19
N ALA A 265 -7.77 2.80 18.26
CA ALA A 265 -6.63 1.95 18.60
C ALA A 265 -5.46 2.77 19.17
N SER A 266 -5.12 3.90 18.57
CA SER A 266 -4.07 4.80 19.08
C SER A 266 -4.31 5.18 20.55
N ASN A 267 -5.56 5.52 20.90
CA ASN A 267 -5.94 5.85 22.28
C ASN A 267 -5.89 4.63 23.22
N ILE A 268 -6.40 3.47 22.80
CA ILE A 268 -6.42 2.25 23.62
C ILE A 268 -5.01 1.78 23.95
N TYR A 269 -4.11 1.84 22.98
CA TYR A 269 -2.72 1.36 23.10
C TYR A 269 -1.74 2.46 23.53
N ASN A 270 -2.23 3.67 23.82
CA ASN A 270 -1.44 4.85 24.22
C ASN A 270 -0.29 5.11 23.23
N CYS A 271 -0.56 5.07 21.93
CA CYS A 271 0.44 5.32 20.91
C CYS A 271 0.95 6.76 20.97
N HIS A 272 2.24 6.97 20.70
CA HIS A 272 2.81 8.31 20.58
C HIS A 272 2.72 8.88 19.16
N GLY A 273 2.24 8.09 18.20
CA GLY A 273 2.11 8.49 16.81
C GLY A 273 1.23 7.56 15.99
N ILE A 274 0.89 8.03 14.79
CA ILE A 274 0.22 7.26 13.75
C ILE A 274 1.07 7.28 12.48
N ILE A 275 1.24 6.13 11.84
CA ILE A 275 1.81 6.00 10.49
C ILE A 275 0.72 5.56 9.53
N LEU A 276 0.66 6.19 8.36
CA LEU A 276 -0.15 5.74 7.24
C LEU A 276 0.71 5.10 6.14
N GLY A 277 0.33 3.91 5.69
CA GLY A 277 0.96 3.20 4.57
C GLY A 277 -0.07 2.64 3.58
N GLY A 278 0.41 2.20 2.42
CA GLY A 278 -0.41 1.64 1.34
C GLY A 278 -1.02 2.69 0.40
N GLY A 279 -1.46 2.24 -0.78
CA GLY A 279 -1.92 3.13 -1.85
C GLY A 279 -3.08 4.07 -1.49
N VAL A 280 -3.99 3.66 -0.58
CA VAL A 280 -5.09 4.51 -0.12
C VAL A 280 -4.58 5.66 0.76
N ALA A 281 -3.41 5.52 1.39
CA ALA A 281 -2.77 6.62 2.11
C ALA A 281 -2.33 7.78 1.19
N ALA A 282 -2.33 7.61 -0.14
CA ALA A 282 -2.17 8.71 -1.08
C ALA A 282 -3.40 9.64 -1.16
N ASN A 283 -4.55 9.23 -0.60
CA ASN A 283 -5.79 9.99 -0.70
C ASN A 283 -5.72 11.29 0.14
N SER A 284 -5.90 12.45 -0.49
CA SER A 284 -5.78 13.75 0.17
C SER A 284 -6.83 13.98 1.25
N HIS A 285 -8.05 13.47 1.05
CA HIS A 285 -9.13 13.57 2.03
C HIS A 285 -8.79 12.81 3.31
N LEU A 286 -8.27 11.58 3.17
CA LEU A 286 -7.74 10.80 4.30
C LEU A 286 -6.62 11.55 5.02
N ARG A 287 -5.63 12.04 4.29
CA ARG A 287 -4.46 12.76 4.85
C ARG A 287 -4.86 13.98 5.67
N ASN A 288 -5.75 14.80 5.14
CA ASN A 288 -6.18 16.03 5.81
C ASN A 288 -7.02 15.69 7.04
N LYS A 289 -8.05 14.86 6.87
CA LYS A 289 -9.03 14.55 7.93
C LYS A 289 -8.39 13.82 9.12
N ILE A 290 -7.43 12.92 8.89
CA ILE A 290 -6.74 12.25 9.99
C ILE A 290 -5.82 13.20 10.75
N SER A 291 -5.14 14.11 10.04
CA SER A 291 -4.23 15.07 10.64
C SER A 291 -4.97 16.09 11.50
N GLU A 292 -6.20 16.43 11.13
CA GLU A 292 -7.10 17.29 11.90
C GLU A 292 -7.71 16.59 13.12
N LYS A 293 -8.10 15.31 12.98
CA LYS A 293 -8.78 14.56 14.05
C LYS A 293 -7.81 13.93 15.06
N SER A 294 -6.56 13.66 14.68
CA SER A 294 -5.60 12.97 15.54
C SER A 294 -5.07 13.87 16.65
N ASN A 295 -4.99 13.32 17.87
CA ASN A 295 -4.36 13.99 19.02
C ASN A 295 -2.85 13.72 19.12
N VAL A 296 -2.33 12.82 18.28
CA VAL A 296 -0.90 12.45 18.20
C VAL A 296 -0.36 12.78 16.81
N PRO A 297 0.95 12.99 16.64
CA PRO A 297 1.53 13.27 15.34
C PRO A 297 1.23 12.14 14.34
N VAL A 298 0.89 12.53 13.11
CA VAL A 298 0.62 11.60 12.01
C VAL A 298 1.75 11.73 10.99
N VAL A 299 2.42 10.61 10.71
CA VAL A 299 3.46 10.50 9.69
C VAL A 299 2.88 9.83 8.46
N ILE A 300 2.99 10.53 7.33
CA ILE A 300 2.46 10.08 6.05
C ILE A 300 3.56 10.25 5.01
N PRO A 301 4.05 9.15 4.39
CA PRO A 301 5.06 9.23 3.35
C PRO A 301 4.64 10.09 2.16
N LYS A 302 5.63 10.50 1.37
CA LYS A 302 5.40 11.08 0.04
C LYS A 302 4.55 10.10 -0.78
N ILE A 303 3.71 10.62 -1.68
CA ILE A 303 2.80 9.80 -2.49
C ILE A 303 3.55 8.67 -3.22
N SER A 304 4.76 8.95 -3.72
CA SER A 304 5.63 7.96 -4.39
C SER A 304 6.11 6.80 -3.51
N PHE A 305 5.97 6.91 -2.18
CA PHE A 305 6.32 5.86 -1.22
C PHE A 305 5.10 5.19 -0.59
N CYS A 306 3.88 5.71 -0.83
CA CYS A 306 2.65 5.08 -0.37
C CYS A 306 2.23 3.90 -1.25
N THR A 307 2.45 4.00 -2.56
CA THR A 307 2.25 2.88 -3.50
C THR A 307 3.45 1.94 -3.49
N ASP A 308 3.32 0.77 -4.11
CA ASP A 308 4.35 -0.26 -4.13
C ASP A 308 5.66 0.26 -4.74
N ASN A 309 6.77 0.07 -4.03
CA ASN A 309 8.08 0.57 -4.46
C ASN A 309 9.22 -0.23 -3.82
N GLY A 310 10.40 -0.24 -4.44
CA GLY A 310 11.57 -0.94 -3.91
C GLY A 310 12.17 -0.26 -2.68
N ALA A 311 11.94 1.06 -2.49
CA ALA A 311 12.56 1.82 -1.42
C ALA A 311 12.06 1.37 -0.05
N MET A 312 10.76 1.13 0.08
CA MET A 312 10.14 0.65 1.31
C MET A 312 10.69 -0.73 1.74
N ILE A 313 11.01 -1.58 0.76
CA ILE A 313 11.63 -2.90 0.98
C ILE A 313 13.07 -2.75 1.46
N GLY A 314 13.83 -1.83 0.86
CA GLY A 314 15.19 -1.51 1.31
C GLY A 314 15.25 -0.85 2.69
N ALA A 315 14.23 -0.08 3.08
CA ALA A 315 14.13 0.50 4.42
C ALA A 315 13.86 -0.57 5.49
N ALA A 316 12.84 -1.42 5.28
CA ALA A 316 12.54 -2.53 6.19
C ALA A 316 13.73 -3.48 6.38
N ALA A 317 14.41 -3.76 5.27
CA ALA A 317 15.64 -4.54 5.22
C ALA A 317 16.75 -4.04 6.12
N TYR A 318 16.96 -2.71 6.21
CA TYR A 318 18.01 -2.13 7.04
C TYR A 318 17.85 -2.53 8.51
N HIS A 319 16.62 -2.49 9.02
CA HIS A 319 16.33 -2.85 10.41
C HIS A 319 16.50 -4.35 10.65
N ARG A 320 16.17 -5.20 9.67
CA ARG A 320 16.40 -6.66 9.74
C ARG A 320 17.86 -7.05 9.58
N PHE A 321 18.66 -6.28 8.86
CA PHE A 321 20.05 -6.63 8.55
C PHE A 321 20.89 -6.88 9.80
N ASN A 322 20.62 -6.13 10.88
CA ASN A 322 21.32 -6.27 12.15
C ASN A 322 20.95 -7.56 12.90
N GLU A 323 19.79 -8.15 12.62
CA GLU A 323 19.33 -9.41 13.23
C GLU A 323 19.67 -10.64 12.38
N ILE A 324 19.86 -10.47 11.07
CA ILE A 324 20.09 -11.56 10.12
C ILE A 324 21.60 -11.86 9.98
N LEU A 325 22.01 -13.01 10.53
CA LEU A 325 23.39 -13.49 10.49
C LEU A 325 23.83 -14.02 9.11
N SER A 326 22.92 -14.55 8.29
CA SER A 326 23.22 -15.21 7.00
C SER A 326 22.11 -15.03 5.95
N SER A 327 22.42 -15.19 4.67
CA SER A 327 21.42 -15.22 3.59
C SER A 327 20.40 -16.32 3.78
N ASP A 328 19.15 -16.05 3.43
CA ASP A 328 18.09 -17.05 3.37
C ASP A 328 17.99 -17.66 1.96
N TRP A 329 18.81 -18.68 1.70
CA TRP A 329 18.81 -19.38 0.42
C TRP A 329 17.59 -20.27 0.21
N ASP A 330 16.92 -20.68 1.29
CA ASP A 330 15.71 -21.51 1.25
C ASP A 330 14.42 -20.68 1.16
N MET A 331 14.51 -19.35 1.26
CA MET A 331 13.41 -18.39 1.14
C MET A 331 12.45 -18.71 -0.01
N ASP A 332 11.19 -19.00 0.29
CA ASP A 332 10.17 -19.21 -0.74
C ASP A 332 9.27 -17.97 -0.91
N ALA A 333 8.54 -17.94 -2.02
CA ALA A 333 7.44 -17.00 -2.21
C ALA A 333 6.22 -17.48 -1.41
N ILE A 334 5.75 -16.67 -0.46
CA ILE A 334 4.66 -17.01 0.44
C ILE A 334 3.50 -16.03 0.19
N PRO A 335 2.53 -16.36 -0.68
CA PRO A 335 1.44 -15.46 -1.07
C PRO A 335 0.60 -14.91 0.09
N ASN A 336 0.46 -15.71 1.16
CA ASN A 336 -0.31 -15.38 2.35
C ASN A 336 0.60 -15.15 3.56
N LEU A 337 1.78 -14.58 3.35
CA LEU A 337 2.73 -14.33 4.43
C LEU A 337 2.11 -13.40 5.48
N SER A 338 1.99 -13.91 6.70
CA SER A 338 1.54 -13.11 7.85
C SER A 338 2.65 -12.15 8.29
N LEU A 339 2.27 -10.98 8.78
CA LEU A 339 3.22 -10.02 9.37
C LEU A 339 3.76 -10.52 10.73
N THR A 340 2.99 -11.36 11.42
CA THR A 340 3.31 -12.02 12.70
C THR A 340 3.31 -13.53 12.56
#